data_AF-A0A0A2CBL2-F1
#
_entry.id   AF-A0A0A2CBL2-F1
#
_cell.length_a   1.000
_cell.length_b   1.000
_cell.length_c   1.000
_cell.angle_alpha   90.00
_cell.angle_beta   90.00
_cell.angle_gamma   90.00
#
_symmetry.space_group_name_H-M   'P 1'
#
loop_
_entity.id
_entity.type
_entity.pdbx_description
1 polymer ?
#
loop_
_entity_poly.entity_id
_entity_poly.type
_entity_poly.pdbx_seq_one_letter_code
_entity_poly.pdbx_strand_id
1 'polypeptide(L)'
;MKKTLGHLKWTSFNELLDRIGVGHLLGSLLGAAFDQPLRAALTLLLHCTPVMPIAGSSLGLRYLRDRICVPRDMPLLSGRLVRQALEQTAALDGDEQPEAIPLQHRFDQDPQAFLTE
;
A
#
# COMPACT_ATOMS: atom_id res chain seq x y z
N MET A 1 40.69 -16.51 -18.65
CA MET A 1 39.34 -17.06 -18.87
C MET A 1 38.53 -16.86 -17.60
N LYS A 2 37.52 -15.98 -17.63
CA LYS A 2 36.61 -15.73 -16.49
C LYS A 2 35.17 -15.96 -16.98
N LYS A 3 34.38 -16.70 -16.22
CA LYS A 3 32.89 -16.68 -16.13
C LYS A 3 32.48 -17.68 -15.04
N THR A 4 32.38 -17.24 -13.78
CA THR A 4 31.13 -16.85 -13.06
C THR A 4 30.14 -17.99 -12.86
N LEU A 5 30.16 -18.58 -11.66
CA LEU A 5 29.05 -19.37 -11.13
C LEU A 5 28.06 -18.45 -10.39
N GLY A 6 26.82 -18.41 -10.89
CA GLY A 6 25.62 -18.43 -10.06
C GLY A 6 25.27 -17.17 -9.25
N HIS A 7 25.01 -16.04 -9.91
CA HIS A 7 24.05 -15.08 -9.35
C HIS A 7 22.63 -15.62 -9.61
N LEU A 8 21.99 -16.20 -8.60
CA LEU A 8 20.53 -16.28 -8.59
C LEU A 8 20.02 -14.84 -8.43
N LYS A 9 19.73 -14.20 -9.58
CA LYS A 9 18.85 -13.04 -9.63
C LYS A 9 17.48 -13.51 -9.14
N TRP A 10 16.99 -12.92 -8.06
CA TRP A 10 15.57 -12.90 -7.75
C TRP A 10 14.86 -12.16 -8.88
N THR A 11 14.61 -12.84 -9.99
CA THR A 11 13.70 -12.39 -11.03
C THR A 11 12.35 -12.16 -10.38
N SER A 12 11.84 -10.95 -10.60
CA SER A 12 10.69 -10.36 -9.93
C SER A 12 9.56 -11.37 -9.75
N PHE A 13 8.95 -11.42 -8.56
CA PHE A 13 7.72 -12.18 -8.31
C PHE A 13 6.66 -11.93 -9.40
N ASN A 14 6.64 -10.73 -9.99
CA ASN A 14 5.77 -10.39 -11.12
C ASN A 14 6.12 -11.16 -12.41
N GLU A 15 7.39 -11.43 -12.71
CA GLU A 15 7.85 -12.21 -13.87
C GLU A 15 7.43 -13.69 -13.76
N LEU A 16 7.41 -14.22 -12.53
CA LEU A 16 6.91 -15.56 -12.25
C LEU A 16 5.38 -15.64 -12.46
N LEU A 17 4.65 -14.63 -11.99
CA LEU A 17 3.18 -14.55 -12.14
C LEU A 17 2.76 -14.38 -13.60
N ASP A 18 3.53 -13.64 -14.40
CA ASP A 18 3.28 -13.43 -15.83
C ASP A 18 3.53 -14.72 -16.64
N ARG A 19 4.58 -15.49 -16.30
CA ARG A 19 4.90 -16.78 -16.93
C ARG A 19 3.88 -17.88 -16.66
N ILE A 20 3.13 -17.80 -15.55
CA ILE A 20 2.11 -18.79 -15.18
C ILE A 20 0.73 -18.41 -15.79
N GLY A 21 0.62 -17.27 -16.48
CA GLY A 21 -0.62 -16.85 -17.16
C GLY A 21 -1.78 -16.51 -16.22
N VAL A 22 -1.50 -16.39 -14.91
CA VAL A 22 -2.49 -16.08 -13.86
C VAL A 22 -2.58 -14.58 -13.55
N GLY A 23 -1.80 -13.74 -14.23
CA GLY A 23 -1.82 -12.28 -14.05
C GLY A 23 -3.20 -11.65 -14.21
N HIS A 24 -4.10 -12.26 -15.01
CA HIS A 24 -5.49 -11.82 -15.18
C HIS A 24 -6.46 -12.39 -14.13
N LEU A 25 -6.17 -13.55 -13.54
CA LEU A 25 -7.03 -14.20 -12.53
C LEU A 25 -6.80 -13.68 -11.12
N LEU A 26 -5.65 -13.04 -10.87
CA LEU A 26 -5.35 -12.28 -9.67
C LEU A 26 -5.64 -10.78 -9.88
N GLY A 27 -6.72 -10.46 -10.59
CA GLY A 27 -7.23 -9.10 -10.64
C GLY A 27 -7.55 -8.63 -9.23
N SER A 28 -6.64 -7.83 -8.66
CA SER A 28 -6.88 -7.19 -7.37
C SER A 28 -8.20 -6.44 -7.42
N LEU A 29 -9.05 -6.67 -6.43
CA LEU A 29 -10.32 -5.95 -6.25
C LEU A 29 -10.13 -4.43 -6.18
N LEU A 30 -8.89 -3.97 -5.94
CA LEU A 30 -8.49 -2.56 -5.87
C LEU A 30 -8.03 -1.99 -7.23
N GLY A 31 -7.99 -2.82 -8.29
CA GLY A 31 -7.40 -2.51 -9.59
C GLY A 31 -5.91 -2.81 -9.65
N ALA A 32 -5.46 -3.37 -10.78
CA ALA A 32 -4.07 -3.80 -10.97
C ALA A 32 -3.03 -2.66 -10.77
N ALA A 33 -3.44 -1.41 -11.00
CA ALA A 33 -2.59 -0.23 -10.82
C ALA A 33 -2.33 0.13 -9.34
N PHE A 34 -3.23 -0.20 -8.42
CA PHE A 34 -3.09 0.12 -6.99
C PHE A 34 -2.50 -1.03 -6.16
N ASP A 35 -2.68 -2.25 -6.64
CA ASP A 35 -2.25 -3.48 -6.00
C ASP A 35 -0.73 -3.56 -5.77
N GLN A 36 0.07 -3.20 -6.78
CA GLN A 36 1.54 -3.21 -6.64
C GLN A 36 2.05 -2.12 -5.67
N PRO A 37 1.60 -0.85 -5.74
CA PRO A 37 1.98 0.17 -4.77
C PRO A 37 1.66 -0.24 -3.33
N LEU A 38 0.48 -0.84 -3.11
CA LEU A 38 0.10 -1.34 -1.79
C LEU A 38 1.05 -2.45 -1.30
N ARG A 39 1.37 -3.43 -2.15
CA ARG A 39 2.37 -4.46 -1.81
C ARG A 39 3.74 -3.88 -1.53
N ALA A 40 4.17 -2.85 -2.27
CA ALA A 40 5.44 -2.16 -2.02
C ALA A 40 5.46 -1.54 -0.61
N ALA A 41 4.39 -0.86 -0.22
CA ALA A 41 4.24 -0.29 1.12
C ALA A 41 4.23 -1.36 2.23
N LEU A 42 3.54 -2.48 2.02
CA LEU A 42 3.52 -3.59 2.98
C LEU A 42 4.89 -4.30 3.07
N THR A 43 5.63 -4.37 1.97
CA THR A 43 7.00 -4.90 1.97
C THR A 43 7.93 -4.01 2.80
N LEU A 44 7.81 -2.70 2.66
CA LEU A 44 8.54 -1.75 3.50
C LEU A 44 8.16 -1.89 4.97
N LEU A 45 6.87 -2.02 5.28
CA LEU A 45 6.39 -2.20 6.65
C LEU A 45 6.94 -3.46 7.31
N LEU A 46 6.94 -4.60 6.60
CA LEU A 46 7.30 -5.89 7.17
C LEU A 46 8.81 -6.14 7.18
N HIS A 47 9.50 -5.74 6.11
CA HIS A 47 10.90 -6.10 5.87
C HIS A 47 11.85 -4.89 5.92
N CYS A 48 11.34 -3.69 6.21
CA CYS A 48 12.10 -2.44 6.19
C CYS A 48 12.85 -2.21 4.86
N THR A 49 12.36 -2.82 3.78
CA THR A 49 13.00 -2.78 2.46
C THR A 49 12.18 -1.89 1.53
N PRO A 50 12.73 -0.77 1.05
CA PRO A 50 12.03 0.10 0.11
C PRO A 50 11.90 -0.59 -1.25
N VAL A 51 10.68 -0.57 -1.80
CA VAL A 51 10.35 -1.07 -3.14
C VAL A 51 9.72 0.08 -3.91
N MET A 52 10.20 0.32 -5.13
CA MET A 52 9.65 1.36 -5.99
C MET A 52 8.20 1.02 -6.38
N PRO A 53 7.21 1.86 -6.06
CA PRO A 53 5.85 1.64 -6.53
C PRO A 53 5.72 1.98 -8.03
N ILE A 54 4.63 1.56 -8.66
CA ILE A 54 4.28 1.98 -10.03
C ILE A 54 4.13 3.51 -10.06
N ALA A 55 4.60 4.12 -11.15
CA ALA A 55 4.57 5.56 -11.33
C ALA A 55 3.15 6.13 -11.26
N GLY A 56 2.99 7.27 -10.59
CA GLY A 56 1.70 7.97 -10.45
C GLY A 56 0.76 7.33 -9.41
N SER A 57 1.30 6.57 -8.46
CA SER A 57 0.55 5.95 -7.36
C SER A 57 0.60 6.73 -6.05
N SER A 58 1.42 7.79 -5.98
CA SER A 58 1.62 8.61 -4.78
C SER A 58 0.29 9.12 -4.18
N LEU A 59 -0.61 9.66 -5.01
CA LEU A 59 -1.94 10.13 -4.59
C LEU A 59 -2.80 9.01 -4.02
N GLY A 60 -2.80 7.82 -4.65
CA GLY A 60 -3.59 6.69 -4.18
C GLY A 60 -3.13 6.18 -2.81
N LEU A 61 -1.81 6.11 -2.60
CA LEU A 61 -1.23 5.69 -1.31
C LEU A 61 -1.56 6.69 -0.20
N ARG A 62 -1.44 8.00 -0.48
CA ARG A 62 -1.80 9.06 0.48
C ARG A 62 -3.30 9.11 0.74
N TYR A 63 -4.14 8.87 -0.28
CA TYR A 63 -5.58 8.73 -0.11
C TYR A 63 -5.92 7.58 0.86
N LEU A 64 -5.30 6.41 0.70
CA LEU A 64 -5.51 5.29 1.63
C LEU A 64 -5.01 5.63 3.05
N ARG A 65 -3.80 6.20 3.16
CA ARG A 65 -3.20 6.65 4.43
C ARG A 65 -4.18 7.51 5.23
N ASP A 66 -4.89 8.40 4.56
CA ASP A 66 -5.80 9.38 5.16
C ASP A 66 -7.15 8.77 5.56
N ARG A 67 -7.56 7.67 4.91
CA ARG A 67 -8.81 6.95 5.19
C ARG A 67 -8.73 5.94 6.34
N ILE A 68 -7.53 5.50 6.72
CA ILE A 68 -7.35 4.66 7.92
C ILE A 68 -7.98 5.38 9.12
N CYS A 69 -8.79 4.69 9.92
CA CYS A 69 -9.39 5.20 11.14
C CYS A 69 -9.05 4.29 12.32
N VAL A 70 -8.58 4.90 13.41
CA VAL A 70 -8.26 4.22 14.67
C VAL A 70 -9.31 4.67 15.69
N PRO A 71 -9.91 3.78 16.49
CA PRO A 71 -9.58 2.35 16.66
C PRO A 71 -10.33 1.38 15.73
N ARG A 72 -11.21 1.87 14.85
CA ARG A 72 -12.10 1.05 14.00
C ARG A 72 -11.37 0.02 13.14
N ASP A 73 -10.34 0.43 12.41
CA ASP A 73 -9.64 -0.44 11.45
C ASP A 73 -8.52 -1.23 12.12
N MET A 74 -7.84 -0.64 13.12
CA MET A 74 -6.69 -1.24 13.80
C MET A 74 -6.30 -0.47 15.07
N PRO A 75 -5.44 -1.05 15.95
CA PRO A 75 -4.86 -0.36 17.09
C PRO A 75 -3.98 0.84 16.69
N LEU A 76 -3.83 1.80 17.61
CA LEU A 76 -3.10 3.06 17.37
C LEU A 76 -1.68 2.86 16.84
N LEU A 77 -0.93 1.90 17.42
CA LEU A 77 0.45 1.65 17.02
C LEU A 77 0.52 1.07 15.59
N SER A 78 -0.33 0.10 15.27
CA SER A 78 -0.44 -0.44 13.91
C SER A 78 -0.82 0.64 12.91
N GLY A 79 -1.81 1.47 13.24
CA GLY A 79 -2.23 2.59 12.40
C GLY A 79 -1.11 3.60 12.12
N ARG A 80 -0.29 3.88 13.13
CA ARG A 80 0.89 4.76 12.97
C ARG A 80 1.90 4.16 11.99
N LEU A 81 2.28 2.89 12.19
CA LEU A 81 3.28 2.22 11.36
C LEU A 81 2.83 2.07 9.91
N VAL A 82 1.57 1.67 9.68
CA VAL A 82 1.01 1.54 8.33
C VAL A 82 0.99 2.89 7.61
N ARG A 83 0.56 3.97 8.28
CA ARG A 83 0.58 5.31 7.68
C ARG A 83 1.98 5.78 7.32
N GLN A 84 2.97 5.49 8.16
CA GLN A 84 4.37 5.81 7.88
C GLN A 84 4.89 5.05 6.66
N ALA A 85 4.61 3.74 6.56
CA ALA A 85 5.02 2.94 5.42
C ALA A 85 4.36 3.42 4.11
N LEU A 86 3.05 3.73 4.14
CA LEU A 86 2.34 4.28 2.99
C LEU A 86 2.95 5.62 2.53
N GLU A 87 3.26 6.53 3.46
CA GLU A 87 3.87 7.81 3.10
C GLU A 87 5.29 7.64 2.56
N GLN A 88 6.11 6.81 3.21
CA GLN A 88 7.47 6.55 2.75
C GLN A 88 7.49 5.97 1.34
N THR A 89 6.58 5.04 1.03
CA THR A 89 6.45 4.49 -0.33
C THR A 89 5.91 5.51 -1.32
N ALA A 90 4.93 6.35 -0.93
CA ALA A 90 4.42 7.42 -1.79
C ALA A 90 5.52 8.45 -2.16
N ALA A 91 6.38 8.79 -1.19
CA ALA A 91 7.50 9.70 -1.38
C ALA A 91 8.60 9.16 -2.31
N LEU A 92 8.63 7.84 -2.57
CA LEU A 92 9.52 7.28 -3.61
C LEU A 92 9.03 7.60 -5.02
N ASP A 93 7.72 7.79 -5.20
CA ASP A 93 7.08 8.08 -6.50
C ASP A 93 6.99 9.58 -6.78
N GLY A 94 6.49 10.36 -5.80
CA GLY A 94 6.33 11.80 -5.96
C GLY A 94 5.73 12.53 -4.75
N ASP A 95 5.65 13.85 -4.85
CA ASP A 95 5.28 14.76 -3.74
C ASP A 95 3.80 15.20 -3.75
N GLU A 96 2.98 14.64 -4.65
CA GLU A 96 1.57 15.02 -4.84
C GLU A 96 0.73 14.80 -3.56
N GLN A 97 0.02 15.81 -3.08
CA GLN A 97 -0.82 15.68 -1.89
C GLN A 97 -2.29 15.45 -2.27
N PRO A 98 -3.01 14.55 -1.56
CA PRO A 98 -4.44 14.38 -1.77
C PRO A 98 -5.22 15.59 -1.27
N GLU A 99 -6.43 15.77 -1.79
CA GLU A 99 -7.37 16.76 -1.27
C GLU A 99 -7.72 16.47 0.20
N ALA A 100 -7.99 17.53 0.97
CA ALA A 100 -8.38 17.40 2.36
C ALA A 100 -9.66 16.55 2.50
N ILE A 101 -9.69 15.64 3.48
CA ILE A 101 -10.85 14.78 3.70
C ILE A 101 -12.05 15.64 4.11
N PRO A 102 -13.19 15.54 3.40
CA PRO A 102 -14.41 16.23 3.80
C PRO A 102 -14.89 15.79 5.19
N LEU A 103 -15.21 16.76 6.06
CA LEU A 103 -15.66 16.49 7.42
C LEU A 103 -17.14 16.06 7.50
N GLN A 104 -17.95 16.40 6.50
CA GLN A 104 -19.42 16.26 6.52
C GLN A 104 -19.92 14.81 6.34
N HIS A 105 -19.08 13.90 5.83
CA HIS A 105 -19.46 12.52 5.49
C HIS A 105 -18.75 11.45 6.35
N ARG A 106 -18.26 11.81 7.54
CA ARG A 106 -17.64 10.83 8.45
C ARG A 106 -18.66 10.27 9.44
N PHE A 107 -19.35 9.21 9.04
CA PHE A 107 -20.34 8.51 9.89
C PHE A 107 -19.74 7.91 11.18
N ASP A 108 -18.42 7.67 11.23
CA ASP A 108 -17.73 7.21 12.44
C ASP A 108 -17.44 8.30 13.48
N GLN A 109 -17.82 9.55 13.22
CA GLN A 109 -17.64 10.64 14.20
C GLN A 109 -18.78 10.69 15.23
N ASP A 110 -19.89 10.00 15.00
CA ASP A 110 -21.00 9.95 15.95
C ASP A 110 -21.00 8.62 16.74
N PRO A 111 -20.49 8.62 17.99
CA PRO A 111 -20.49 7.42 18.82
C PRO A 111 -21.88 7.08 19.38
N GLN A 112 -22.88 7.96 19.26
CA GLN A 112 -24.22 7.75 19.81
C GLN A 112 -24.86 6.46 19.29
N ALA A 113 -24.64 6.13 18.01
CA ALA A 113 -25.15 4.91 17.40
C ALA A 113 -24.53 3.60 17.96
N PHE A 114 -23.45 3.71 18.75
CA PHE A 114 -22.73 2.57 19.34
C PHE A 114 -22.91 2.46 20.85
N LEU A 115 -23.68 3.34 21.48
CA LEU A 115 -24.04 3.22 22.89
C LEU A 115 -25.16 2.19 23.03
N THR A 116 -24.87 1.04 23.64
CA THR A 116 -25.89 0.10 24.14
C THR A 116 -26.34 0.54 25.54
N GLU A 117 -27.66 0.62 25.75
CA GLU A 117 -28.29 0.83 27.08
C GLU A 117 -27.96 -0.29 28.08
#